data_AF-A0A1B6FK17-F1
#
_entry.id   AF-A0A1B6FK17-F1
#
_cell.length_a   1.000
_cell.length_b   1.000
_cell.length_c   1.000
_cell.angle_alpha   90.00
_cell.angle_beta   90.00
_cell.angle_gamma   90.00
#
_symmetry.space_group_name_H-M   'P 1'
#
loop_
_entity.id
_entity.type
_entity.pdbx_description
1 polymer ?
#
loop_
_entity_poly.entity_id
_entity_poly.type
_entity_poly.pdbx_seq_one_letter_code
_entity_poly.pdbx_strand_id
1 'polypeptide(L)'
;SFLSLREAAVYIQRKFRANRVAKQSRQSFLRMKICVLLIQQKYRAIRLAREKRMAFLTMKKSVIIIQRRFRSNLSARYERQQFLTLKNAAILIQKKYRSKYITSKERQTLLRQQSAAICIQRRFRSYLTARKERQYFLSLRWAATVIQRKYKAMCEARNAQTVSTDLEVQKRNYAALKIQAVWRGHKVRKNVVVPQPKVQTSDMEKSRVPLAIRGSQILPALQDFTKLSVAQLQRTLYNLDVVTSLTANQCHYFVSNGIVKILYNYVGCMNKAFGVDRCIELILLILINLYKAPNTAEKVWQDTIEANGITHLVELMLNFRLEKTSTVFCKACTALWLFAQDPAKVNVIMSSSKVVKTLNYIMKNFEKTKQNVPSTSKKPASTKKKAVPAVFPNWGNYYNHPRAFDDKTFAFESVTKLLKFI
;
A
#
# COMPACT_ATOMS: atom_id res chain seq x y z
N SER A 1 111.11 -52.90 -124.32
CA SER A 1 110.44 -54.20 -124.36
C SER A 1 108.99 -54.03 -123.94
N PHE A 2 108.04 -54.71 -124.58
CA PHE A 2 106.59 -54.65 -124.29
C PHE A 2 106.26 -54.85 -122.79
N LEU A 3 107.06 -55.66 -122.09
CA LEU A 3 106.88 -55.98 -120.66
C LEU A 3 107.02 -54.74 -119.75
N SER A 4 107.99 -53.86 -119.99
CA SER A 4 108.18 -52.66 -119.17
C SER A 4 107.03 -51.65 -119.34
N LEU A 5 106.48 -51.56 -120.55
CA LEU A 5 105.32 -50.71 -120.84
C LEU A 5 104.06 -51.23 -120.16
N ARG A 6 103.87 -52.56 -120.12
CA ARG A 6 102.76 -53.22 -119.42
C ARG A 6 102.85 -53.02 -117.91
N GLU A 7 104.03 -53.16 -117.31
CA GLU A 7 104.24 -52.93 -115.87
C GLU A 7 103.97 -51.47 -115.47
N ALA A 8 104.47 -50.51 -116.25
CA ALA A 8 104.17 -49.10 -116.05
C ALA A 8 102.67 -48.81 -116.17
N ALA A 9 102.00 -49.37 -117.18
CA ALA A 9 100.55 -49.24 -117.37
C ALA A 9 99.75 -49.84 -116.19
N VAL A 10 100.11 -51.05 -115.73
CA VAL A 10 99.46 -51.69 -114.57
C VAL A 10 99.70 -50.89 -113.29
N TYR A 11 100.89 -50.34 -113.08
CA TYR A 11 101.18 -49.47 -111.95
C TYR A 11 100.31 -48.21 -111.97
N ILE A 12 100.23 -47.52 -113.12
CA ILE A 12 99.38 -46.34 -113.32
C ILE A 12 97.91 -46.69 -113.09
N GLN A 13 97.42 -47.78 -113.67
CA GLN A 13 96.04 -48.25 -113.48
C GLN A 13 95.75 -48.59 -112.02
N ARG A 14 96.68 -49.27 -111.33
CA ARG A 14 96.56 -49.59 -109.90
C ARG A 14 96.53 -48.34 -109.04
N LYS A 15 97.43 -47.38 -109.29
CA LYS A 15 97.46 -46.09 -108.59
C LYS A 15 96.21 -45.25 -108.86
N PHE A 16 95.73 -45.23 -110.10
CA PHE A 16 94.48 -44.55 -110.46
C PHE A 16 93.28 -45.17 -109.74
N ARG A 17 93.16 -46.51 -109.76
CA ARG A 17 92.10 -47.24 -109.04
C ARG A 17 92.17 -46.99 -107.53
N ALA A 18 93.36 -47.06 -106.93
CA ALA A 18 93.57 -46.76 -105.50
C ALA A 18 93.20 -45.31 -105.15
N ASN A 19 93.61 -44.32 -105.97
CA ASN A 19 93.27 -42.92 -105.78
C ASN A 19 91.77 -42.66 -105.94
N ARG A 20 91.11 -43.32 -106.90
CA ARG A 20 89.66 -43.23 -107.09
C ARG A 20 88.90 -43.76 -105.87
N VAL A 21 89.29 -44.92 -105.35
CA VAL A 21 88.69 -45.50 -104.13
C VAL A 21 88.94 -44.60 -102.92
N ALA A 22 90.18 -44.13 -102.70
CA ALA A 22 90.49 -43.21 -101.62
C ALA A 22 89.69 -41.90 -101.69
N LYS A 23 89.48 -41.35 -102.90
CA LYS A 23 88.65 -40.17 -103.13
C LYS A 23 87.18 -40.43 -102.79
N GLN A 24 86.63 -41.58 -103.19
CA GLN A 24 85.26 -41.98 -102.86
C GLN A 24 85.08 -42.20 -101.36
N SER A 25 85.98 -42.91 -100.69
CA SER A 25 85.96 -43.12 -99.23
C SER A 25 86.06 -41.80 -98.48
N ARG A 26 86.94 -40.88 -98.92
CA ARG A 26 87.04 -39.53 -98.34
C ARG A 26 85.75 -38.73 -98.53
N GLN A 27 85.11 -38.79 -99.70
CA GLN A 27 83.83 -38.11 -99.94
C GLN A 27 82.71 -38.69 -99.06
N SER A 28 82.64 -40.01 -98.92
CA SER A 28 81.68 -40.68 -98.03
C SER A 28 81.88 -40.26 -96.57
N PHE A 29 83.12 -40.26 -96.08
CA PHE A 29 83.46 -39.79 -94.73
C PHE A 29 83.08 -38.32 -94.52
N LEU A 30 83.37 -37.43 -95.47
CA LEU A 30 83.02 -36.00 -95.36
C LEU A 30 81.50 -35.79 -95.32
N ARG A 31 80.73 -36.53 -96.14
CA ARG A 31 79.26 -36.50 -96.11
C ARG A 31 78.73 -36.94 -94.74
N MET A 32 79.22 -38.08 -94.23
CA MET A 32 78.86 -38.58 -92.91
C MET A 32 79.20 -37.56 -91.80
N LYS A 33 80.41 -36.99 -91.85
CA LYS A 33 80.85 -35.96 -90.90
C LYS A 33 79.91 -34.75 -90.92
N ILE A 34 79.52 -34.25 -92.09
CA ILE A 34 78.57 -33.13 -92.22
C ILE A 34 77.22 -33.50 -91.60
N CYS A 35 76.67 -34.68 -91.92
CA CYS A 35 75.41 -35.15 -91.34
C CYS A 35 75.46 -35.21 -89.80
N VAL A 36 76.54 -35.78 -89.24
CA VAL A 36 76.75 -35.84 -87.78
C VAL A 36 76.82 -34.43 -87.17
N LEU A 37 77.56 -33.52 -87.80
CA LEU A 37 77.66 -32.13 -87.33
C LEU A 37 76.30 -31.41 -87.34
N LEU A 38 75.48 -31.61 -88.38
CA LEU A 38 74.13 -31.04 -88.46
C LEU A 38 73.22 -31.59 -87.36
N ILE A 39 73.26 -32.90 -87.10
CA ILE A 39 72.49 -33.53 -86.02
C ILE A 39 72.94 -32.98 -84.66
N GLN A 40 74.25 -32.91 -84.43
CA GLN A 40 74.82 -32.37 -83.18
C GLN A 40 74.44 -30.89 -83.00
N GLN A 41 74.53 -30.08 -84.05
CA GLN A 41 74.13 -28.67 -84.03
C GLN A 41 72.65 -28.52 -83.71
N LYS A 42 71.77 -29.28 -84.39
CA LYS A 42 70.32 -29.27 -84.15
C LYS A 42 69.98 -29.72 -82.73
N TYR A 43 70.61 -30.78 -82.23
CA TYR A 43 70.43 -31.25 -80.87
C TYR A 43 70.81 -30.19 -79.84
N ARG A 44 72.00 -29.56 -79.99
CA ARG A 44 72.46 -28.48 -79.10
C ARG A 44 71.49 -27.29 -79.13
N ALA A 45 71.02 -26.90 -80.31
CA ALA A 45 70.04 -25.82 -80.46
C ALA A 45 68.70 -26.14 -79.76
N ILE A 46 68.17 -27.36 -79.96
CA ILE A 46 66.93 -27.81 -79.31
C ILE A 46 67.09 -27.86 -77.79
N ARG A 47 68.22 -28.38 -77.30
CA ARG A 47 68.51 -28.45 -75.86
C ARG A 47 68.53 -27.05 -75.24
N LEU A 48 69.25 -26.12 -75.85
CA LEU A 48 69.30 -24.73 -75.40
C LEU A 48 67.92 -24.06 -75.44
N ALA A 49 67.15 -24.25 -76.52
CA ALA A 49 65.80 -23.70 -76.63
C ALA A 49 64.86 -24.25 -75.54
N ARG A 50 64.96 -25.55 -75.21
CA ARG A 50 64.22 -26.17 -74.11
C ARG A 50 64.61 -25.60 -72.76
N GLU A 51 65.91 -25.47 -72.48
CA GLU A 51 66.43 -24.86 -71.24
C GLU A 51 65.90 -23.44 -71.06
N LYS A 52 66.00 -22.59 -72.11
CA LYS A 52 65.48 -21.22 -72.09
C LYS A 52 63.96 -21.17 -71.90
N ARG A 53 63.21 -22.04 -72.58
CA ARG A 53 61.75 -22.14 -72.41
C ARG A 53 61.39 -22.53 -70.98
N MET A 54 62.09 -23.49 -70.37
CA MET A 54 61.82 -23.92 -68.99
C MET A 54 62.16 -22.82 -67.98
N ALA A 55 63.26 -22.09 -68.19
CA ALA A 55 63.59 -20.93 -67.38
C ALA A 55 62.49 -19.85 -67.47
N PHE A 56 62.01 -19.54 -68.68
CA PHE A 56 60.91 -18.59 -68.88
C PHE A 56 59.61 -19.05 -68.21
N LEU A 57 59.22 -20.32 -68.35
CA LEU A 57 58.00 -20.85 -67.72
C LEU A 57 58.09 -20.82 -66.19
N THR A 58 59.26 -21.11 -65.63
CA THR A 58 59.51 -21.04 -64.19
C THR A 58 59.40 -19.60 -63.67
N MET A 59 60.01 -18.65 -64.39
CA MET A 59 59.90 -17.22 -64.07
C MET A 59 58.45 -16.74 -64.17
N LYS A 60 57.75 -17.08 -65.27
CA LYS A 60 56.34 -16.73 -65.47
C LYS A 60 55.45 -17.29 -64.35
N LYS A 61 55.67 -18.55 -63.94
CA LYS A 61 54.94 -19.16 -62.82
C LYS A 61 55.17 -18.38 -61.52
N SER A 62 56.42 -18.00 -61.24
CA SER A 62 56.77 -17.22 -60.05
C SER A 62 56.10 -15.84 -60.05
N VAL A 63 56.12 -15.13 -61.18
CA VAL A 63 55.45 -13.84 -61.36
C VAL A 63 53.95 -13.97 -61.11
N ILE A 64 53.29 -14.98 -61.67
CA ILE A 64 51.85 -15.21 -61.47
C ILE A 64 51.52 -15.47 -59.99
N ILE A 65 52.36 -16.24 -59.28
CA ILE A 65 52.18 -16.51 -57.84
C ILE A 65 52.29 -15.20 -57.05
N ILE A 66 53.31 -14.39 -57.32
CA ILE A 66 53.52 -13.10 -56.65
C ILE A 66 52.34 -12.15 -56.93
N GLN A 67 51.93 -12.02 -58.19
CA GLN A 67 50.80 -11.17 -58.58
C GLN A 67 49.49 -11.62 -57.93
N ARG A 68 49.23 -12.93 -57.89
CA ARG A 68 48.05 -13.50 -57.22
C ARG A 68 48.07 -13.18 -55.73
N ARG A 69 49.19 -13.40 -55.05
CA ARG A 69 49.34 -13.12 -53.61
C ARG A 69 49.20 -11.63 -53.31
N PHE A 70 49.77 -10.77 -54.16
CA PHE A 70 49.63 -9.32 -54.04
C PHE A 70 48.17 -8.87 -54.17
N ARG A 71 47.47 -9.32 -55.21
CA ARG A 71 46.04 -9.00 -55.41
C ARG A 71 45.17 -9.51 -54.27
N SER A 72 45.42 -10.73 -53.77
CA SER A 72 44.70 -11.28 -52.63
C SER A 72 44.95 -10.47 -51.35
N ASN A 73 46.21 -10.12 -51.05
CA ASN A 73 46.56 -9.28 -49.91
C ASN A 73 45.93 -7.89 -50.00
N LEU A 74 45.84 -7.32 -51.21
CA LEU A 74 45.21 -6.03 -51.43
C LEU A 74 43.70 -6.10 -51.14
N SER A 75 42.99 -7.12 -51.63
CA SER A 75 41.55 -7.34 -51.32
C SER A 75 41.34 -7.50 -49.82
N ALA A 76 42.12 -8.37 -49.17
CA ALA A 76 42.00 -8.62 -47.74
C ALA A 76 42.25 -7.35 -46.90
N ARG A 77 43.19 -6.49 -47.31
CA ARG A 77 43.42 -5.20 -46.65
C ARG A 77 42.23 -4.26 -46.82
N TYR A 78 41.68 -4.17 -48.03
CA TYR A 78 40.51 -3.34 -48.31
C TYR A 78 39.29 -3.80 -47.51
N GLU A 79 38.97 -5.09 -47.53
CA GLU A 79 37.86 -5.69 -46.78
C GLU A 79 38.04 -5.49 -45.26
N ARG A 80 39.25 -5.69 -44.74
CA ARG A 80 39.56 -5.42 -43.33
C ARG A 80 39.35 -3.95 -42.98
N GLN A 81 39.76 -3.03 -43.85
CA GLN A 81 39.56 -1.60 -43.63
C GLN A 81 38.07 -1.25 -43.61
N GLN A 82 37.27 -1.77 -44.55
CA GLN A 82 35.82 -1.57 -44.57
C GLN A 82 35.15 -2.11 -43.30
N PHE A 83 35.52 -3.32 -42.88
CA PHE A 83 35.04 -3.93 -41.64
C PHE A 83 35.37 -3.07 -40.41
N LEU A 84 36.61 -2.59 -40.29
CA LEU A 84 37.03 -1.75 -39.16
C LEU A 84 36.29 -0.41 -39.13
N THR A 85 36.08 0.21 -40.29
CA THR A 85 35.28 1.44 -40.41
C THR A 85 33.86 1.22 -39.92
N LEU A 86 33.20 0.16 -40.39
CA LEU A 86 31.83 -0.17 -39.97
C LEU A 86 31.76 -0.52 -38.48
N LYS A 87 32.70 -1.34 -37.98
CA LYS A 87 32.79 -1.70 -36.56
C LYS A 87 32.96 -0.46 -35.68
N ASN A 88 33.86 0.45 -36.05
CA ASN A 88 34.09 1.68 -35.29
C ASN A 88 32.87 2.59 -35.29
N ALA A 89 32.20 2.74 -36.44
CA ALA A 89 30.93 3.47 -36.53
C ALA A 89 29.85 2.85 -35.64
N ALA A 90 29.68 1.53 -35.67
CA ALA A 90 28.73 0.82 -34.84
C ALA A 90 29.01 1.01 -33.34
N ILE A 91 30.28 0.89 -32.91
CA ILE A 91 30.69 1.12 -31.52
C ILE A 91 30.39 2.57 -31.10
N LEU A 92 30.66 3.55 -31.97
CA LEU A 92 30.40 4.97 -31.68
C LEU A 92 28.90 5.22 -31.50
N ILE A 93 28.06 4.69 -32.39
CA ILE A 93 26.60 4.80 -32.30
C ILE A 93 26.10 4.15 -31.01
N GLN A 94 26.55 2.93 -30.71
CA GLN A 94 26.18 2.21 -29.49
C GLN A 94 26.59 2.96 -28.23
N LYS A 95 27.82 3.51 -28.19
CA LYS A 95 28.32 4.31 -27.07
C LYS A 95 27.48 5.57 -26.87
N LYS A 96 27.18 6.31 -27.95
CA LYS A 96 26.37 7.54 -27.89
C LYS A 96 24.93 7.25 -27.46
N TYR A 97 24.33 6.17 -27.96
CA TYR A 97 23.01 5.74 -27.55
C TYR A 97 22.95 5.37 -26.07
N ARG A 98 23.88 4.51 -25.59
CA ARG A 98 23.96 4.10 -24.19
C ARG A 98 24.14 5.30 -23.26
N SER A 99 25.04 6.23 -23.61
CA SER A 99 25.25 7.48 -22.88
C SER A 99 23.96 8.30 -22.81
N LYS A 100 23.33 8.58 -23.95
CA LYS A 100 22.07 9.34 -24.01
C LYS A 100 20.95 8.70 -23.17
N TYR A 101 20.83 7.38 -23.22
CA TYR A 101 19.84 6.63 -22.45
C TYR A 101 20.06 6.78 -20.95
N ILE A 102 21.29 6.57 -20.47
CA ILE A 102 21.65 6.70 -19.05
C ILE A 102 21.39 8.13 -18.56
N THR A 103 21.92 9.13 -19.26
CA THR A 103 21.72 10.55 -18.90
C THR A 103 20.24 10.93 -18.89
N SER A 104 19.44 10.45 -19.85
CA SER A 104 18.00 10.72 -19.89
C SER A 104 17.27 10.10 -18.69
N LYS A 105 17.62 8.86 -18.32
CA LYS A 105 17.05 8.15 -17.17
C LYS A 105 17.41 8.82 -15.84
N GLU A 106 18.67 9.21 -15.67
CA GLU A 106 19.15 9.94 -14.49
C GLU A 106 18.45 11.29 -14.37
N ARG A 107 18.38 12.05 -15.48
CA ARG A 107 17.67 13.34 -15.52
C ARG A 107 16.20 13.18 -15.15
N GLN A 108 15.51 12.17 -15.67
CA GLN A 108 14.11 11.92 -15.33
C GLN A 108 13.94 11.58 -13.85
N THR A 109 14.87 10.81 -13.28
CA THR A 109 14.88 10.48 -11.85
C THR A 109 15.06 11.72 -10.99
N LEU A 110 16.03 12.57 -11.34
CA LEU A 110 16.29 13.85 -10.65
C LEU A 110 15.07 14.78 -10.73
N LEU A 111 14.45 14.92 -11.90
CA LEU A 111 13.24 15.74 -12.06
C LEU A 111 12.07 15.22 -11.20
N ARG A 112 11.90 13.90 -11.09
CA ARG A 112 10.89 13.30 -10.19
C ARG A 112 11.18 13.56 -8.72
N GLN A 113 12.44 13.50 -8.32
CA GLN A 113 12.84 13.82 -6.94
C GLN A 113 12.65 15.30 -6.63
N GLN A 114 13.00 16.19 -7.55
CA GLN A 114 12.79 17.63 -7.40
C GLN A 114 11.30 17.97 -7.32
N SER A 115 10.46 17.39 -8.18
CA SER A 115 9.02 17.63 -8.13
C SER A 115 8.38 17.12 -6.84
N ALA A 116 8.80 15.95 -6.35
CA ALA A 116 8.38 15.42 -5.05
C ALA A 116 8.82 16.34 -3.91
N ALA A 117 10.07 16.80 -3.92
CA ALA A 117 10.60 17.72 -2.91
C ALA A 117 9.81 19.04 -2.88
N ILE A 118 9.55 19.64 -4.05
CA ILE A 118 8.75 20.87 -4.17
C ILE A 118 7.32 20.64 -3.65
N CYS A 119 6.70 19.50 -3.97
CA CYS A 119 5.36 19.14 -3.48
C CYS A 119 5.33 19.07 -1.94
N ILE A 120 6.29 18.36 -1.35
CA ILE A 120 6.43 18.24 0.11
C ILE A 120 6.65 19.62 0.75
N GLN A 121 7.59 20.40 0.22
CA GLN A 121 7.89 21.75 0.72
C GLN A 121 6.67 22.67 0.64
N ARG A 122 5.94 22.66 -0.48
CA ARG A 122 4.71 23.43 -0.67
C ARG A 122 3.64 23.02 0.34
N ARG A 123 3.40 21.72 0.51
CA ARG A 123 2.41 21.21 1.46
C ARG A 123 2.79 21.55 2.90
N PHE A 124 4.07 21.45 3.24
CA PHE A 124 4.59 21.79 4.57
C PHE A 124 4.42 23.28 4.87
N ARG A 125 4.79 24.17 3.94
CA ARG A 125 4.58 25.62 4.08
C ARG A 125 3.09 25.94 4.26
N SER A 126 2.22 25.36 3.45
CA SER A 126 0.76 25.51 3.58
C SER A 126 0.24 25.04 4.93
N TYR A 127 0.72 23.89 5.44
CA TYR A 127 0.37 23.40 6.76
C TYR A 127 0.78 24.37 7.88
N LEU A 128 1.98 24.95 7.79
CA LEU A 128 2.45 25.94 8.78
C LEU A 128 1.57 27.19 8.79
N THR A 129 1.20 27.71 7.62
CA THR A 129 0.29 28.87 7.52
C THR A 129 -1.08 28.54 8.12
N ALA A 130 -1.70 27.43 7.71
CA ALA A 130 -3.00 27.00 8.22
C ALA A 130 -2.98 26.77 9.74
N ARG A 131 -1.86 26.25 10.28
CA ARG A 131 -1.69 26.09 11.73
C ARG A 131 -1.69 27.43 12.45
N LYS A 132 -0.98 28.44 11.94
CA LYS A 132 -0.95 29.79 12.52
C LYS A 132 -2.33 30.43 12.50
N GLU A 133 -3.01 30.40 11.34
CA GLU A 133 -4.38 30.92 11.19
C GLU A 133 -5.36 30.24 12.14
N ARG A 134 -5.27 28.91 12.27
CA ARG A 134 -6.12 28.15 13.18
C ARG A 134 -5.88 28.51 14.65
N GLN A 135 -4.63 28.75 15.05
CA GLN A 135 -4.30 29.21 16.41
C GLN A 135 -4.90 30.60 16.66
N TYR A 136 -4.77 31.51 15.71
CA TYR A 136 -5.38 32.84 15.79
C TYR A 136 -6.91 32.78 15.86
N PHE A 137 -7.55 31.94 15.04
CA PHE A 137 -9.00 31.74 15.11
C PHE A 137 -9.45 31.21 16.48
N LEU A 138 -8.71 30.24 17.05
CA LEU A 138 -9.04 29.70 18.37
C LEU A 138 -8.93 30.75 19.48
N SER A 139 -7.91 31.61 19.45
CA SER A 139 -7.78 32.68 20.45
C SER A 139 -8.92 33.69 20.32
N LEU A 140 -9.27 34.08 19.09
CA LEU A 140 -10.40 34.96 18.84
C LEU A 140 -11.73 34.35 19.31
N ARG A 141 -11.97 33.07 19.01
CA ARG A 141 -13.18 32.37 19.44
C ARG A 141 -13.26 32.25 20.95
N TRP A 142 -12.13 31.99 21.63
CA TRP A 142 -12.08 31.95 23.08
C TRP A 142 -12.43 33.32 23.68
N ALA A 143 -11.82 34.39 23.19
CA ALA A 143 -12.12 35.76 23.62
C ALA A 143 -13.61 36.11 23.41
N ALA A 144 -14.15 35.81 22.23
CA ALA A 144 -15.56 36.00 21.93
C ALA A 144 -16.47 35.23 22.90
N THR A 145 -16.14 33.97 23.21
CA THR A 145 -16.91 33.15 24.16
C THR A 145 -16.89 33.74 25.57
N VAL A 146 -15.75 34.27 26.02
CA VAL A 146 -15.63 34.93 27.33
C VAL A 146 -16.49 36.18 27.39
N ILE A 147 -16.42 37.04 26.36
CA ILE A 147 -17.23 38.27 26.26
C ILE A 147 -18.72 37.92 26.26
N GLN A 148 -19.14 36.97 25.42
CA GLN A 148 -20.54 36.53 25.31
C GLN A 148 -21.06 35.98 26.64
N ARG A 149 -20.27 35.17 27.35
CA ARG A 149 -20.65 34.64 28.68
C ARG A 149 -20.82 35.77 29.69
N LYS A 150 -19.88 36.72 29.74
CA LYS A 150 -19.96 37.85 30.66
C LYS A 150 -21.17 38.73 30.38
N TYR A 151 -21.43 39.01 29.09
CA TYR A 151 -22.60 39.77 28.66
C TYR A 151 -23.90 39.05 29.05
N LYS A 152 -24.01 37.74 28.77
CA LYS A 152 -25.20 36.96 29.13
C LYS A 152 -25.45 36.95 30.64
N ALA A 153 -24.41 36.76 31.45
CA ALA A 153 -24.53 36.82 32.91
C ALA A 153 -24.95 38.21 33.41
N MET A 154 -24.48 39.29 32.77
CA MET A 154 -24.92 40.65 33.08
C MET A 154 -26.40 40.85 32.75
N CYS A 155 -26.87 40.38 31.60
CA CYS A 155 -28.29 40.43 31.23
C CYS A 155 -29.16 39.62 32.21
N GLU A 156 -28.73 38.42 32.58
CA GLU A 156 -29.42 37.57 33.56
C GLU A 156 -29.49 38.25 34.94
N ALA A 157 -28.39 38.85 35.41
CA ALA A 157 -28.38 39.60 36.67
C ALA A 157 -29.30 40.81 36.63
N ARG A 158 -29.33 41.56 35.51
CA ARG A 158 -30.25 42.68 35.32
C ARG A 158 -31.71 42.24 35.33
N ASN A 159 -32.04 41.15 34.65
CA ASN A 159 -33.38 40.57 34.64
C ASN A 159 -33.82 40.05 36.02
N ALA A 160 -32.90 39.40 36.75
CA ALA A 160 -33.18 38.95 38.11
C ALA A 160 -33.45 40.15 39.04
N GLN A 161 -32.70 41.25 38.88
CA GLN A 161 -32.93 42.47 39.63
C GLN A 161 -34.30 43.08 39.31
N THR A 162 -34.70 43.18 38.03
CA THR A 162 -36.02 43.70 37.65
C THR A 162 -37.16 42.83 38.17
N VAL A 163 -37.03 41.50 38.07
CA VAL A 163 -38.03 40.57 38.62
C VAL A 163 -38.15 40.71 40.14
N SER A 164 -37.03 40.86 40.85
CA SER A 164 -37.04 41.08 42.30
C SER A 164 -37.72 42.40 42.67
N THR A 165 -37.46 43.49 41.94
CA THR A 165 -38.13 44.78 42.20
C THR A 165 -39.62 44.71 41.91
N ASP A 166 -40.03 44.02 40.85
CA ASP A 166 -41.45 43.83 40.51
C ASP A 166 -42.17 42.99 41.56
N LEU A 167 -41.51 41.94 42.08
CA LEU A 167 -42.06 41.11 43.16
C LEU A 167 -42.28 41.92 44.44
N GLU A 168 -41.33 42.79 44.79
CA GLU A 168 -41.46 43.69 45.95
C GLU A 168 -42.61 44.70 45.77
N VAL A 169 -42.77 45.25 44.56
CA VAL A 169 -43.91 46.11 44.23
C VAL A 169 -45.23 45.34 44.34
N GLN A 170 -45.29 44.10 43.83
CA GLN A 170 -46.48 43.25 43.96
C GLN A 170 -46.82 42.92 45.42
N LYS A 171 -45.84 42.60 46.26
CA LYS A 171 -46.06 42.39 47.70
C LYS A 171 -46.64 43.62 48.38
N ARG A 172 -46.10 44.81 48.07
CA ARG A 172 -46.63 46.10 48.58
C ARG A 172 -48.07 46.33 48.13
N ASN A 173 -48.35 46.11 46.84
CA ASN A 173 -49.70 46.25 46.29
C ASN A 173 -50.67 45.24 46.91
N TYR A 174 -50.24 43.99 47.12
CA TYR A 174 -51.06 42.96 47.76
C TYR A 174 -51.34 43.28 49.23
N ALA A 175 -50.34 43.76 49.97
CA ALA A 175 -50.52 44.22 51.34
C ALA A 175 -51.51 45.39 51.40
N ALA A 176 -51.37 46.38 50.51
CA ALA A 176 -52.32 47.48 50.38
C ALA A 176 -53.74 46.98 50.07
N LEU A 177 -53.89 46.06 49.11
CA LEU A 177 -55.16 45.40 48.77
C LEU A 177 -55.78 44.67 49.96
N LYS A 178 -54.99 43.93 50.75
CA LYS A 178 -55.45 43.23 51.95
C LYS A 178 -55.91 44.20 53.02
N ILE A 179 -55.15 45.26 53.28
CA ILE A 179 -55.54 46.32 54.24
C ILE A 179 -56.86 46.95 53.79
N GLN A 180 -56.97 47.33 52.51
CA GLN A 180 -58.19 47.88 51.92
C GLN A 180 -59.37 46.90 52.02
N ALA A 181 -59.16 45.61 51.72
CA ALA A 181 -60.20 44.58 51.77
C ALA A 181 -60.63 44.27 53.21
N VAL A 182 -59.71 44.24 54.17
CA VAL A 182 -60.01 44.08 55.59
C VAL A 182 -60.80 45.28 56.09
N TRP A 183 -60.43 46.51 55.71
CA TRP A 183 -61.18 47.70 56.07
C TRP A 183 -62.58 47.72 55.44
N ARG A 184 -62.71 47.41 54.14
CA ARG A 184 -64.01 47.28 53.46
C ARG A 184 -64.86 46.17 54.09
N GLY A 185 -64.25 45.04 54.43
CA GLY A 185 -64.88 43.92 55.12
C GLY A 185 -65.31 44.26 56.54
N HIS A 186 -64.47 44.97 57.31
CA HIS A 186 -64.79 45.47 58.65
C HIS A 186 -65.96 46.46 58.59
N LYS A 187 -65.99 47.36 57.60
CA LYS A 187 -67.10 48.28 57.37
C LYS A 187 -68.44 47.54 57.18
N VAL A 188 -68.44 46.39 56.50
CA VAL A 188 -69.63 45.53 56.30
C VAL A 188 -69.94 44.65 57.51
N ARG A 189 -68.92 44.04 58.12
CA ARG A 189 -69.04 43.08 59.24
C ARG A 189 -69.24 43.73 60.61
N LYS A 190 -69.10 45.06 60.72
CA LYS A 190 -69.45 45.81 61.93
C LYS A 190 -70.86 45.45 62.44
N ASN A 191 -71.74 44.94 61.57
CA ASN A 191 -73.12 44.58 61.89
C ASN A 191 -73.52 43.11 61.57
N VAL A 192 -72.61 42.12 61.39
CA VAL A 192 -73.00 40.73 61.01
C VAL A 192 -72.11 39.63 61.66
N VAL A 193 -72.71 38.55 62.17
CA VAL A 193 -72.05 37.38 62.81
C VAL A 193 -72.33 36.09 62.00
N VAL A 194 -71.28 35.37 61.53
CA VAL A 194 -71.40 34.02 60.91
C VAL A 194 -70.13 33.15 61.10
N PRO A 195 -70.22 31.80 61.25
CA PRO A 195 -69.15 30.86 61.68
C PRO A 195 -68.31 30.22 60.55
N GLN A 196 -67.19 29.55 60.92
CA GLN A 196 -66.17 28.96 60.02
C GLN A 196 -66.34 27.44 59.72
N PRO A 197 -65.90 26.97 58.53
CA PRO A 197 -65.44 25.59 58.33
C PRO A 197 -63.97 25.45 57.84
N LYS A 198 -63.40 24.26 58.13
CA LYS A 198 -62.00 23.81 58.00
C LYS A 198 -61.61 23.39 56.56
N VAL A 199 -60.32 23.52 56.22
CA VAL A 199 -59.72 23.01 54.97
C VAL A 199 -58.58 22.02 55.30
N GLN A 200 -58.61 20.86 54.63
CA GLN A 200 -57.61 19.78 54.64
C GLN A 200 -56.43 20.08 53.69
N THR A 201 -55.23 19.62 54.05
CA THR A 201 -54.05 19.57 53.18
C THR A 201 -53.64 18.12 52.91
N SER A 202 -53.63 17.74 51.63
CA SER A 202 -52.93 16.61 51.02
C SER A 202 -52.52 17.12 49.61
N ASP A 203 -51.42 16.80 48.94
CA ASP A 203 -50.31 15.88 49.10
C ASP A 203 -49.15 16.47 48.27
N MET A 204 -47.90 16.40 48.72
CA MET A 204 -46.74 16.56 47.84
C MET A 204 -45.55 15.71 48.33
N GLU A 205 -45.66 14.40 48.14
CA GLU A 205 -44.50 13.51 48.08
C GLU A 205 -44.64 12.51 46.93
N LYS A 206 -44.13 12.86 45.74
CA LYS A 206 -43.69 11.88 44.74
C LYS A 206 -42.52 12.44 43.92
N SER A 207 -41.32 11.94 44.18
CA SER A 207 -40.45 11.29 43.16
C SER A 207 -38.99 11.23 43.60
N ARG A 208 -38.58 10.10 44.20
CA ARG A 208 -37.22 9.56 44.10
C ARG A 208 -37.36 8.07 43.82
N VAL A 209 -37.08 7.67 42.58
CA VAL A 209 -37.17 6.26 42.15
C VAL A 209 -35.77 5.61 42.23
N PRO A 210 -35.58 4.50 42.98
CA PRO A 210 -34.28 3.81 43.13
C PRO A 210 -33.73 3.16 41.85
N LEU A 211 -32.41 2.97 41.81
CA LEU A 211 -31.61 2.47 40.67
C LEU A 211 -32.11 1.12 40.08
N ALA A 212 -32.76 0.28 40.89
CA ALA A 212 -33.30 -1.01 40.47
C ALA A 212 -34.48 -0.91 39.48
N ILE A 213 -35.24 0.20 39.51
CA ILE A 213 -36.41 0.41 38.63
C ILE A 213 -35.97 0.93 37.24
N ARG A 214 -34.73 1.43 37.09
CA ARG A 214 -34.20 1.83 35.78
C ARG A 214 -33.93 0.65 34.84
N GLY A 215 -33.66 -0.55 35.35
CA GLY A 215 -33.35 -1.73 34.52
C GLY A 215 -34.55 -2.29 33.76
N SER A 216 -35.71 -2.37 34.41
CA SER A 216 -36.94 -2.96 33.84
C SER A 216 -37.59 -2.10 32.74
N GLN A 217 -37.30 -0.79 32.70
CA GLN A 217 -37.84 0.14 31.70
C GLN A 217 -36.96 0.27 30.44
N ILE A 218 -35.74 -0.28 30.43
CA ILE A 218 -34.80 -0.16 29.30
C ILE A 218 -35.16 -1.10 28.14
N LEU A 219 -35.56 -2.33 28.44
CA LEU A 219 -35.92 -3.34 27.42
C LEU A 219 -37.12 -2.89 26.57
N PRO A 220 -38.25 -2.43 27.15
CA PRO A 220 -39.38 -1.92 26.36
C PRO A 220 -39.01 -0.70 25.51
N ALA A 221 -38.13 0.17 26.03
CA ALA A 221 -37.69 1.36 25.30
C ALA A 221 -36.87 1.00 24.05
N LEU A 222 -36.06 -0.06 24.09
CA LEU A 222 -35.18 -0.48 22.98
C LEU A 222 -35.85 -1.42 21.96
N GLN A 223 -37.07 -1.91 22.21
CA GLN A 223 -37.79 -2.80 21.29
C GLN A 223 -38.45 -2.05 20.13
N ASP A 224 -38.82 -0.77 20.30
CA ASP A 224 -39.47 0.03 19.26
C ASP A 224 -38.48 0.98 18.57
N PHE A 225 -37.92 0.54 17.44
CA PHE A 225 -36.94 1.26 16.65
C PHE A 225 -37.46 2.59 16.05
N THR A 226 -38.78 2.82 16.02
CA THR A 226 -39.38 3.96 15.33
C THR A 226 -39.62 5.19 16.21
N LYS A 227 -39.57 5.04 17.54
CA LYS A 227 -40.02 6.09 18.49
C LYS A 227 -38.91 6.81 19.24
N LEU A 228 -37.66 6.38 19.11
CA LEU A 228 -36.54 6.96 19.85
C LEU A 228 -35.77 7.97 18.99
N SER A 229 -35.71 9.22 19.47
CA SER A 229 -34.70 10.17 18.96
C SER A 229 -33.29 9.67 19.26
N VAL A 230 -32.30 10.08 18.44
CA VAL A 230 -30.88 9.73 18.66
C VAL A 230 -30.41 10.11 20.07
N ALA A 231 -30.87 11.24 20.60
CA ALA A 231 -30.55 11.69 21.95
C ALA A 231 -31.15 10.81 23.05
N GLN A 232 -32.40 10.34 22.87
CA GLN A 232 -33.03 9.39 23.79
C GLN A 232 -32.33 8.04 23.74
N LEU A 233 -32.04 7.54 22.54
CA LEU A 233 -31.32 6.28 22.34
C LEU A 233 -29.94 6.29 23.00
N GLN A 234 -29.17 7.37 22.80
CA GLN A 234 -27.86 7.51 23.44
C GLN A 234 -27.96 7.53 24.98
N ARG A 235 -28.97 8.18 25.56
CA ARG A 235 -29.20 8.18 27.02
C ARG A 235 -29.58 6.79 27.54
N THR A 236 -30.47 6.09 26.83
CA THR A 236 -30.89 4.73 27.19
C THR A 236 -29.71 3.75 27.13
N LEU A 237 -28.91 3.81 26.06
CA LEU A 237 -27.69 3.01 25.91
C LEU A 237 -26.64 3.36 26.97
N TYR A 238 -26.49 4.64 27.34
CA TYR A 238 -25.57 5.02 28.42
C TYR A 238 -26.01 4.43 29.77
N ASN A 239 -27.30 4.49 30.09
CA ASN A 239 -27.82 3.87 31.31
C ASN A 239 -27.63 2.35 31.30
N LEU A 240 -27.87 1.70 30.15
CA LEU A 240 -27.64 0.25 30.00
C LEU A 240 -26.16 -0.11 30.14
N ASP A 241 -25.25 0.70 29.59
CA ASP A 241 -23.80 0.54 29.72
C ASP A 241 -23.37 0.58 31.20
N VAL A 242 -23.88 1.56 31.95
CA VAL A 242 -23.61 1.69 33.39
C VAL A 242 -24.14 0.46 34.14
N VAL A 243 -25.39 0.07 33.93
CA VAL A 243 -26.00 -1.07 34.65
C VAL A 243 -25.26 -2.38 34.36
N THR A 244 -24.91 -2.63 33.09
CA THR A 244 -24.17 -3.84 32.69
C THR A 244 -22.70 -3.83 33.12
N SER A 245 -22.14 -2.66 33.45
CA SER A 245 -20.77 -2.55 33.97
C SER A 245 -20.63 -2.78 35.48
N LEU A 246 -21.74 -2.74 36.23
CA LEU A 246 -21.72 -2.75 37.70
C LEU A 246 -22.18 -4.07 38.33
N THR A 247 -23.06 -4.85 37.70
CA THR A 247 -23.63 -6.07 38.33
C THR A 247 -23.89 -7.22 37.35
N ALA A 248 -23.51 -8.44 37.73
CA ALA A 248 -23.71 -9.66 36.93
C ALA A 248 -25.19 -10.06 36.78
N ASN A 249 -25.97 -9.89 37.86
CA ASN A 249 -27.39 -10.26 37.88
C ASN A 249 -28.20 -9.52 36.82
N GLN A 250 -27.88 -8.24 36.58
CA GLN A 250 -28.53 -7.45 35.55
C GLN A 250 -28.12 -7.93 34.14
N CYS A 251 -26.85 -8.30 33.93
CA CYS A 251 -26.41 -8.89 32.66
C CYS A 251 -27.18 -10.18 32.32
N HIS A 252 -27.37 -11.07 33.31
CA HIS A 252 -28.16 -12.29 33.14
C HIS A 252 -29.61 -11.99 32.75
N TYR A 253 -30.25 -11.02 33.43
CA TYR A 253 -31.60 -10.58 33.11
C TYR A 253 -31.70 -10.08 31.67
N PHE A 254 -30.82 -9.17 31.23
CA PHE A 254 -30.89 -8.62 29.88
C PHE A 254 -30.61 -9.66 28.79
N VAL A 255 -29.64 -10.56 29.01
CA VAL A 255 -29.30 -11.63 28.06
C VAL A 255 -30.46 -12.63 27.93
N SER A 256 -31.09 -13.01 29.04
CA SER A 256 -32.27 -13.88 29.03
C SER A 256 -33.46 -13.26 28.28
N ASN A 257 -33.55 -11.94 28.27
CA ASN A 257 -34.59 -11.17 27.57
C ASN A 257 -34.16 -10.73 26.15
N GLY A 258 -33.13 -11.33 25.55
CA GLY A 258 -32.79 -11.15 24.14
C GLY A 258 -32.17 -9.80 23.77
N ILE A 259 -31.58 -9.08 24.73
CA ILE A 259 -30.96 -7.76 24.47
C ILE A 259 -29.88 -7.82 23.39
N VAL A 260 -29.16 -8.94 23.29
CA VAL A 260 -27.99 -9.11 22.40
C VAL A 260 -28.42 -8.98 20.94
N LYS A 261 -29.53 -9.62 20.57
CA LYS A 261 -30.11 -9.54 19.21
C LYS A 261 -30.56 -8.12 18.88
N ILE A 262 -31.23 -7.47 19.82
CA ILE A 262 -31.68 -6.07 19.67
C ILE A 262 -30.46 -5.16 19.41
N LEU A 263 -29.40 -5.30 20.20
CA LEU A 263 -28.17 -4.51 20.07
C LEU A 263 -27.47 -4.73 18.71
N TYR A 264 -27.35 -5.97 18.24
CA TYR A 264 -26.78 -6.24 16.92
C TYR A 264 -27.63 -5.73 15.76
N ASN A 265 -28.95 -5.77 15.87
CA ASN A 265 -29.85 -5.15 14.91
C ASN A 265 -29.64 -3.63 14.83
N TYR A 266 -29.46 -2.95 15.98
CA TYR A 266 -29.09 -1.54 16.01
C TYR A 266 -27.74 -1.29 15.33
N VAL A 267 -26.73 -2.13 15.58
CA VAL A 267 -25.42 -2.01 14.91
C VAL A 267 -25.58 -2.12 13.39
N GLY A 268 -26.33 -3.09 12.89
CA GLY A 268 -26.57 -3.28 11.46
C GLY A 268 -27.23 -2.06 10.79
N CYS A 269 -28.25 -1.48 11.45
CA CYS A 269 -28.93 -0.29 10.96
C CYS A 269 -28.05 0.97 11.03
N MET A 270 -27.29 1.13 12.10
CA MET A 270 -26.46 2.33 12.34
C MET A 270 -25.16 2.33 11.53
N ASN A 271 -24.67 1.18 11.06
CA ASN A 271 -23.42 1.08 10.32
C ASN A 271 -23.41 1.90 9.00
N LYS A 272 -24.58 2.33 8.52
CA LYS A 272 -24.74 3.15 7.31
C LYS A 272 -25.08 4.63 7.60
N ALA A 273 -25.26 5.02 8.87
CA ALA A 273 -25.70 6.35 9.26
C ALA A 273 -24.54 7.21 9.80
N PHE A 274 -24.49 8.49 9.42
CA PHE A 274 -23.47 9.44 9.89
C PHE A 274 -23.85 10.06 11.25
N GLY A 275 -22.90 10.16 12.18
CA GLY A 275 -23.10 10.86 13.47
C GLY A 275 -23.71 10.02 14.60
N VAL A 276 -23.81 8.70 14.45
CA VAL A 276 -24.30 7.75 15.48
C VAL A 276 -23.18 6.96 16.15
N ASP A 277 -21.91 7.31 15.91
CA ASP A 277 -20.72 6.60 16.39
C ASP A 277 -20.73 6.38 17.90
N ARG A 278 -21.23 7.37 18.67
CA ARG A 278 -21.33 7.27 20.13
C ARG A 278 -22.32 6.20 20.58
N CYS A 279 -23.42 5.99 19.85
CA CYS A 279 -24.36 4.92 20.13
C CYS A 279 -23.74 3.56 19.84
N ILE A 280 -23.04 3.42 18.70
CA ILE A 280 -22.32 2.20 18.32
C ILE A 280 -21.26 1.87 19.38
N GLU A 281 -20.50 2.85 19.86
CA GLU A 281 -19.51 2.65 20.92
C GLU A 281 -20.13 2.10 22.21
N LEU A 282 -21.26 2.66 22.64
CA LEU A 282 -21.97 2.20 23.85
C LEU A 282 -22.49 0.78 23.65
N ILE A 283 -23.07 0.47 22.48
CA ILE A 283 -23.56 -0.88 22.17
C ILE A 283 -22.42 -1.91 22.23
N LEU A 284 -21.27 -1.62 21.62
CA LEU A 284 -20.13 -2.53 21.65
C LEU A 284 -19.60 -2.74 23.08
N LEU A 285 -19.59 -1.70 23.91
CA LEU A 285 -19.19 -1.81 25.32
C LEU A 285 -20.17 -2.65 26.15
N ILE A 286 -21.47 -2.50 25.90
CA ILE A 286 -22.51 -3.34 26.52
C ILE A 286 -22.30 -4.79 26.12
N LEU A 287 -22.15 -5.08 24.82
CA LEU A 287 -21.92 -6.44 24.32
C LEU A 287 -20.66 -7.07 24.93
N ILE A 288 -19.59 -6.30 25.07
CA ILE A 288 -18.36 -6.73 25.77
C ILE A 288 -18.65 -7.06 27.24
N ASN A 289 -19.38 -6.21 27.97
CA ASN A 289 -19.74 -6.48 29.36
C ASN A 289 -20.60 -7.75 29.49
N LEU A 290 -21.61 -7.90 28.63
CA LEU A 290 -22.52 -9.04 28.63
C LEU A 290 -21.77 -10.35 28.34
N TYR A 291 -20.80 -10.34 27.43
CA TYR A 291 -20.00 -11.53 27.15
C TYR A 291 -19.04 -11.87 28.30
N LYS A 292 -18.45 -10.86 28.95
CA LYS A 292 -17.55 -11.08 30.10
C LYS A 292 -18.28 -11.51 31.37
N ALA A 293 -19.56 -11.18 31.52
CA ALA A 293 -20.30 -11.51 32.74
C ALA A 293 -20.35 -13.03 32.97
N PRO A 294 -20.29 -13.50 34.23
CA PRO A 294 -20.34 -14.93 34.53
C PRO A 294 -21.66 -15.54 34.04
N ASN A 295 -21.61 -16.75 33.49
CA ASN A 295 -22.77 -17.52 33.04
C ASN A 295 -23.59 -16.92 31.89
N THR A 296 -23.13 -15.86 31.23
CA THR A 296 -23.82 -15.25 30.09
C THR A 296 -23.10 -15.43 28.76
N ALA A 297 -21.80 -15.74 28.77
CA ALA A 297 -20.95 -15.81 27.58
C ALA A 297 -21.51 -16.71 26.46
N GLU A 298 -22.00 -17.90 26.79
CA GLU A 298 -22.49 -18.85 25.79
C GLU A 298 -23.81 -18.38 25.17
N LYS A 299 -24.75 -17.87 25.98
CA LYS A 299 -26.00 -17.33 25.45
C LYS A 299 -25.77 -16.08 24.58
N VAL A 300 -24.83 -15.21 24.99
CA VAL A 300 -24.42 -14.04 24.19
C VAL A 300 -23.81 -14.49 22.87
N TRP A 301 -22.99 -15.54 22.86
CA TRP A 301 -22.40 -16.10 21.64
C TRP A 301 -23.48 -16.64 20.69
N GLN A 302 -24.43 -17.45 21.17
CA GLN A 302 -25.53 -17.96 20.35
C GLN A 302 -26.37 -16.81 19.74
N ASP A 303 -26.76 -15.84 20.56
CA ASP A 303 -27.52 -14.67 20.08
C ASP A 303 -26.71 -13.81 19.10
N THR A 304 -25.38 -13.78 19.23
CA THR A 304 -24.47 -13.10 18.28
C THR A 304 -24.50 -13.78 16.91
N ILE A 305 -24.48 -15.12 16.87
CA ILE A 305 -24.56 -15.88 15.61
C ILE A 305 -25.90 -15.64 14.94
N GLU A 306 -27.00 -15.79 15.69
CA GLU A 306 -28.36 -15.62 15.16
C GLU A 306 -28.61 -14.21 14.61
N ALA A 307 -28.03 -13.17 15.23
CA ALA A 307 -28.15 -11.79 14.78
C ALA A 307 -27.10 -11.35 13.72
N ASN A 308 -26.38 -12.29 13.11
CA ASN A 308 -25.27 -12.00 12.17
C ASN A 308 -24.21 -11.07 12.76
N GLY A 309 -24.03 -11.08 14.08
CA GLY A 309 -23.23 -10.12 14.83
C GLY A 309 -21.75 -10.10 14.43
N ILE A 310 -21.17 -11.26 14.07
CA ILE A 310 -19.77 -11.32 13.57
C ILE A 310 -19.62 -10.50 12.28
N THR A 311 -20.56 -10.63 11.35
CA THR A 311 -20.56 -9.86 10.10
C THR A 311 -20.66 -8.37 10.40
N HIS A 312 -21.57 -7.97 11.28
CA HIS A 312 -21.72 -6.58 11.72
C HIS A 312 -20.44 -6.01 12.36
N LEU A 313 -19.76 -6.77 13.23
CA LEU A 313 -18.49 -6.37 13.84
C LEU A 313 -17.39 -6.15 12.80
N VAL A 314 -17.27 -7.05 11.83
CA VAL A 314 -16.23 -6.99 10.80
C VAL A 314 -16.52 -5.88 9.78
N GLU A 315 -17.79 -5.61 9.47
CA GLU A 315 -18.19 -4.46 8.66
C GLU A 315 -17.95 -3.13 9.38
N LEU A 316 -18.20 -3.02 10.69
CA LEU A 316 -17.79 -1.87 11.48
C LEU A 316 -16.27 -1.68 11.43
N MET A 317 -15.50 -2.75 11.60
CA MET A 317 -14.03 -2.69 11.48
C MET A 317 -13.61 -2.20 10.09
N LEU A 318 -14.29 -2.63 9.03
CA LEU A 318 -14.03 -2.16 7.68
C LEU A 318 -14.31 -0.66 7.55
N ASN A 319 -15.49 -0.20 7.97
CA ASN A 319 -15.92 1.18 7.82
C ASN A 319 -15.04 2.17 8.58
N PHE A 320 -14.66 1.82 9.81
CA PHE A 320 -13.91 2.70 10.70
C PHE A 320 -12.37 2.53 10.63
N ARG A 321 -11.86 1.73 9.68
CA ARG A 321 -10.42 1.42 9.55
C ARG A 321 -9.54 2.65 9.30
N LEU A 322 -10.01 3.63 8.52
CA LEU A 322 -9.21 4.78 8.07
C LEU A 322 -9.24 5.99 9.02
N GLU A 323 -10.12 6.00 10.01
CA GLU A 323 -10.22 7.14 10.92
C GLU A 323 -8.99 7.28 11.81
N LYS A 324 -8.71 8.47 12.35
CA LYS A 324 -7.54 8.64 13.25
C LYS A 324 -7.83 8.23 14.69
N THR A 325 -9.06 8.37 15.15
CA THR A 325 -9.52 8.12 16.52
C THR A 325 -10.67 7.12 16.52
N SER A 326 -10.46 5.88 16.06
CA SER A 326 -11.57 4.91 16.05
C SER A 326 -11.59 4.05 17.31
N THR A 327 -12.19 4.64 18.31
CA THR A 327 -12.77 3.99 19.48
C THR A 327 -13.73 2.85 19.10
N VAL A 328 -14.50 3.00 18.02
CA VAL A 328 -15.43 1.98 17.50
C VAL A 328 -14.66 0.75 16.99
N PHE A 329 -13.65 0.97 16.14
CA PHE A 329 -12.79 -0.10 15.60
C PHE A 329 -12.16 -0.92 16.71
N CYS A 330 -11.59 -0.26 17.72
CA CYS A 330 -10.94 -0.96 18.83
C CYS A 330 -11.93 -1.76 19.68
N LYS A 331 -13.15 -1.24 19.92
CA LYS A 331 -14.22 -1.97 20.63
C LYS A 331 -14.74 -3.16 19.82
N ALA A 332 -14.91 -3.02 18.50
CA ALA A 332 -15.29 -4.12 17.63
C ALA A 332 -14.21 -5.22 17.60
N CYS A 333 -12.93 -4.83 17.52
CA CYS A 333 -11.81 -5.75 17.68
C CYS A 333 -11.82 -6.43 19.05
N THR A 334 -12.13 -5.70 20.12
CA THR A 334 -12.18 -6.27 21.48
C THR A 334 -13.26 -7.35 21.58
N ALA A 335 -14.47 -7.11 21.04
CA ALA A 335 -15.53 -8.11 21.02
C ALA A 335 -15.11 -9.36 20.24
N LEU A 336 -14.56 -9.18 19.04
CA LEU A 336 -14.08 -10.30 18.22
C LEU A 336 -12.90 -11.05 18.86
N TRP A 337 -12.00 -10.33 19.53
CA TRP A 337 -10.87 -10.87 20.29
C TRP A 337 -11.33 -11.73 21.47
N LEU A 338 -12.39 -11.33 22.18
CA LEU A 338 -12.97 -12.10 23.28
C LEU A 338 -13.60 -13.40 22.79
N PHE A 339 -14.28 -13.38 21.64
CA PHE A 339 -14.79 -14.61 21.02
C PHE A 339 -13.65 -15.52 20.58
N ALA A 340 -12.58 -14.96 20.00
CA ALA A 340 -11.43 -15.70 19.51
C ALA A 340 -10.55 -16.34 20.60
N GLN A 341 -10.83 -16.09 21.89
CA GLN A 341 -10.18 -16.81 22.99
C GLN A 341 -10.57 -18.28 23.03
N ASP A 342 -11.75 -18.63 22.51
CA ASP A 342 -12.24 -19.99 22.42
C ASP A 342 -11.96 -20.57 21.02
N PRO A 343 -11.12 -21.60 20.90
CA PRO A 343 -10.80 -22.21 19.61
C PRO A 343 -12.02 -22.71 18.81
N ALA A 344 -13.09 -23.14 19.47
CA ALA A 344 -14.31 -23.58 18.79
C ALA A 344 -15.00 -22.40 18.09
N LYS A 345 -15.05 -21.24 18.75
CA LYS A 345 -15.61 -20.00 18.21
C LYS A 345 -14.75 -19.46 17.06
N VAL A 346 -13.42 -19.62 17.13
CA VAL A 346 -12.50 -19.27 16.02
C VAL A 346 -12.87 -20.03 14.75
N ASN A 347 -13.12 -21.35 14.84
CA ASN A 347 -13.51 -22.16 13.67
C ASN A 347 -14.81 -21.65 13.03
N VAL A 348 -15.77 -21.22 13.83
CA VAL A 348 -17.04 -20.63 13.34
C VAL A 348 -16.82 -19.27 12.69
N ILE A 349 -15.96 -18.41 13.27
CA ILE A 349 -15.61 -17.12 12.65
C ILE A 349 -14.94 -17.33 11.29
N MET A 350 -14.03 -18.30 11.20
CA MET A 350 -13.23 -18.58 10.02
C MET A 350 -13.96 -19.37 8.93
N SER A 351 -15.11 -19.99 9.24
CA SER A 351 -15.92 -20.69 8.23
C SER A 351 -16.64 -19.71 7.29
N SER A 352 -16.88 -18.47 7.72
CA SER A 352 -17.56 -17.46 6.91
C SER A 352 -16.60 -16.80 5.90
N SER A 353 -16.74 -17.17 4.63
CA SER A 353 -15.95 -16.60 3.52
C SER A 353 -16.01 -15.06 3.46
N LYS A 354 -17.18 -14.46 3.74
CA LYS A 354 -17.36 -13.00 3.75
C LYS A 354 -16.53 -12.34 4.86
N VAL A 355 -16.55 -12.92 6.05
CA VAL A 355 -15.79 -12.43 7.22
C VAL A 355 -14.29 -12.51 6.93
N VAL A 356 -13.81 -13.68 6.48
CA VAL A 356 -12.39 -13.92 6.18
C VAL A 356 -11.87 -12.98 5.10
N LYS A 357 -12.61 -12.81 3.98
CA LYS A 357 -12.22 -11.87 2.91
C LYS A 357 -12.12 -10.44 3.42
N THR A 358 -13.05 -10.02 4.27
CA THR A 358 -13.08 -8.66 4.81
C THR A 358 -11.93 -8.42 5.78
N LEU A 359 -11.65 -9.37 6.68
CA LEU A 359 -10.50 -9.32 7.60
C LEU A 359 -9.17 -9.27 6.83
N ASN A 360 -8.99 -10.10 5.80
CA ASN A 360 -7.82 -10.07 4.92
C ASN A 360 -7.64 -8.72 4.21
N TYR A 361 -8.73 -8.11 3.75
CA TYR A 361 -8.69 -6.78 3.14
C TYR A 361 -8.27 -5.70 4.16
N ILE A 362 -8.79 -5.76 5.38
CA ILE A 362 -8.38 -4.85 6.47
C ILE A 362 -6.88 -5.04 6.77
N MET A 363 -6.41 -6.29 6.87
CA MET A 363 -5.00 -6.63 7.14
C MET A 363 -4.05 -6.02 6.09
N LYS A 364 -4.33 -6.23 4.79
CA LYS A 364 -3.55 -5.63 3.70
C LYS A 364 -3.49 -4.11 3.76
N ASN A 365 -4.54 -3.44 4.24
CA ASN A 365 -4.53 -1.98 4.42
C ASN A 365 -3.59 -1.55 5.56
N PHE A 366 -3.58 -2.29 6.68
CA PHE A 366 -2.66 -2.02 7.79
C PHE A 366 -1.18 -2.26 7.40
N GLU A 367 -0.89 -3.31 6.63
CA GLU A 367 0.46 -3.59 6.11
C GLU A 367 0.98 -2.51 5.17
N LYS A 368 0.16 -2.06 4.21
CA LYS A 368 0.49 -0.94 3.31
C LYS A 368 0.77 0.35 4.09
N THR A 369 0.05 0.57 5.19
CA THR A 369 0.25 1.73 6.05
C THR A 369 1.59 1.66 6.80
N LYS A 370 2.06 0.45 7.16
CA LYS A 370 3.40 0.23 7.75
C LYS A 370 4.54 0.41 6.73
N GLN A 371 4.37 -0.06 5.50
CA GLN A 371 5.41 0.03 4.44
C GLN A 371 5.63 1.45 3.89
N ASN A 372 4.63 2.33 3.99
CA ASN A 372 4.71 3.72 3.53
C ASN A 372 5.28 4.71 4.56
N VAL A 373 5.79 4.22 5.71
CA VAL A 373 6.50 5.06 6.69
C VAL A 373 7.99 5.09 6.32
N PRO A 374 8.57 6.26 5.97
CA PRO A 374 10.00 6.35 5.69
C PRO A 374 10.83 5.93 6.91
N SER A 375 11.90 5.17 6.68
CA SER A 375 12.82 4.59 7.67
C SER A 375 13.62 5.62 8.49
N THR A 376 13.24 6.89 8.47
CA THR A 376 13.85 8.00 9.20
C THR A 376 12.86 8.62 10.17
N SER A 377 12.44 7.87 11.19
CA SER A 377 11.86 8.48 12.38
C SER A 377 12.55 7.96 13.63
N LYS A 378 13.12 8.92 14.38
CA LYS A 378 13.74 8.75 15.69
C LYS A 378 12.88 7.87 16.59
N LYS A 379 13.53 7.03 17.42
CA LYS A 379 12.91 6.28 18.52
C LYS A 379 11.84 7.16 19.20
N PRO A 380 10.56 6.75 19.25
CA PRO A 380 9.57 7.52 19.95
C PRO A 380 9.82 7.43 21.46
N ALA A 381 9.62 8.57 22.12
CA ALA A 381 9.67 8.72 23.56
C ALA A 381 8.76 7.69 24.27
N SER A 382 9.28 7.09 25.35
CA SER A 382 8.62 6.17 26.30
C SER A 382 7.48 5.31 25.72
N THR A 383 7.78 4.08 25.31
CA THR A 383 6.78 3.05 25.06
C THR A 383 6.01 2.74 26.34
N LYS A 384 4.88 3.42 26.57
CA LYS A 384 3.85 2.91 27.50
C LYS A 384 3.52 1.47 27.07
N LYS A 385 3.65 0.50 27.97
CA LYS A 385 3.25 -0.88 27.71
C LYS A 385 1.79 -0.87 27.24
N LYS A 386 1.53 -1.32 26.00
CA LYS A 386 0.16 -1.44 25.48
C LYS A 386 -0.55 -2.55 26.27
N ALA A 387 -1.60 -2.19 27.00
CA ALA A 387 -2.31 -3.11 27.89
C ALA A 387 -3.42 -3.85 27.15
N VAL A 388 -3.54 -5.16 27.38
CA VAL A 388 -4.61 -6.00 26.82
C VAL A 388 -5.84 -5.91 27.72
N PRO A 389 -7.07 -5.83 27.16
CA PRO A 389 -8.30 -5.87 27.94
C PRO A 389 -8.42 -7.14 28.77
N ALA A 390 -8.99 -7.04 29.97
CA ALA A 390 -9.25 -8.21 30.81
C ALA A 390 -10.26 -9.16 30.14
N VAL A 391 -10.05 -10.47 30.24
CA VAL A 391 -11.00 -11.49 29.73
C VAL A 391 -12.22 -11.61 30.64
N PHE A 392 -12.03 -11.38 31.94
CA PHE A 392 -13.07 -11.40 32.97
C PHE A 392 -13.62 -9.99 33.25
N PRO A 393 -14.83 -9.86 33.82
CA PRO A 393 -15.42 -8.57 34.13
C PRO A 393 -14.70 -7.98 35.33
N ASN A 394 -14.35 -6.71 35.23
CA ASN A 394 -13.64 -5.97 36.28
C ASN A 394 -14.54 -4.98 37.02
N TRP A 395 -15.86 -5.04 36.81
CA TRP A 395 -16.89 -4.28 37.54
C TRP A 395 -16.60 -2.79 37.74
N GLY A 396 -16.03 -2.12 36.74
CA GLY A 396 -15.67 -0.70 36.82
C GLY A 396 -14.22 -0.40 37.21
N ASN A 397 -13.42 -1.40 37.60
CA ASN A 397 -12.02 -1.25 38.00
C ASN A 397 -11.07 -1.40 36.80
N TYR A 398 -10.85 -0.32 36.04
CA TYR A 398 -10.07 -0.29 34.79
C TYR A 398 -8.61 0.17 34.96
N TYR A 399 -8.06 0.23 36.18
CA TYR A 399 -6.73 0.83 36.41
C TYR A 399 -5.58 0.04 35.76
N ASN A 400 -5.66 -1.29 35.75
CA ASN A 400 -4.59 -2.17 35.25
C ASN A 400 -4.88 -2.75 33.86
N HIS A 401 -6.17 -2.86 33.49
CA HIS A 401 -6.61 -3.39 32.21
C HIS A 401 -7.66 -2.46 31.60
N PRO A 402 -7.46 -1.99 30.36
CA PRO A 402 -8.44 -1.14 29.71
C PRO A 402 -9.71 -1.95 29.42
N ARG A 403 -10.86 -1.27 29.43
CA ARG A 403 -12.17 -1.89 29.17
C ARG A 403 -12.24 -2.58 27.80
N ALA A 404 -11.64 -1.91 26.81
CA ALA A 404 -11.46 -2.33 25.43
C ALA A 404 -10.10 -1.81 24.95
N PHE A 405 -9.58 -2.34 23.83
CA PHE A 405 -8.35 -1.81 23.25
C PHE A 405 -8.49 -0.30 22.97
N ASP A 406 -7.39 0.42 23.09
CA ASP A 406 -7.28 1.87 22.82
C ASP A 406 -6.46 2.16 21.56
N ASP A 407 -5.56 1.25 21.17
CA ASP A 407 -4.74 1.32 19.96
C ASP A 407 -5.22 0.36 18.87
N LYS A 408 -5.58 0.89 17.69
CA LYS A 408 -6.14 0.10 16.59
C LYS A 408 -5.20 -0.97 16.08
N THR A 409 -3.92 -0.63 15.91
CA THR A 409 -2.93 -1.54 15.32
C THR A 409 -2.74 -2.75 16.24
N PHE A 410 -2.59 -2.48 17.53
CA PHE A 410 -2.45 -3.51 18.56
C PHE A 410 -3.71 -4.34 18.74
N ALA A 411 -4.90 -3.71 18.69
CA ALA A 411 -6.18 -4.42 18.76
C ALA A 411 -6.32 -5.43 17.61
N PHE A 412 -6.05 -4.99 16.38
CA PHE A 412 -6.20 -5.83 15.21
C PHE A 412 -5.14 -6.96 15.17
N GLU A 413 -3.88 -6.65 15.49
CA GLU A 413 -2.82 -7.66 15.62
C GLU A 413 -3.15 -8.74 16.67
N SER A 414 -3.77 -8.33 17.79
CA SER A 414 -4.18 -9.26 18.84
C SER A 414 -5.29 -10.21 18.36
N VAL A 415 -6.23 -9.70 17.55
CA VAL A 415 -7.29 -10.52 16.93
C VAL A 415 -6.71 -11.48 15.89
N THR A 416 -5.89 -10.99 14.95
CA THR A 416 -5.37 -11.82 13.86
C THR A 416 -4.46 -12.94 14.37
N LYS A 417 -3.71 -12.70 15.45
CA LYS A 417 -2.90 -13.72 16.12
C LYS A 417 -3.74 -14.88 16.65
N LEU A 418 -4.92 -14.61 17.23
CA LEU A 418 -5.82 -15.67 17.73
C LEU A 418 -6.57 -16.38 16.60
N LEU A 419 -6.94 -15.63 15.55
CA LEU A 419 -7.60 -16.19 14.37
C LEU A 419 -6.66 -16.97 13.43
N LYS A 420 -5.36 -17.05 13.76
CA LYS A 420 -4.31 -17.75 12.97
C LYS A 420 -4.26 -17.33 11.50
N PHE A 421 -4.50 -16.05 11.20
CA PHE A 421 -4.16 -15.50 9.88
C PHE A 421 -2.63 -15.46 9.75
N ILE A 422 -2.08 -16.27 8.84
CA ILE A 422 -0.66 -16.22 8.42
C ILE A 422 -0.58 -15.53 7.07
#